data_AF-A0A843WQ77-F1
#
_entry.id   AF-A0A843WQ77-F1
#
_cell.length_a   1.000
_cell.length_b   1.000
_cell.length_c   1.000
_cell.angle_alpha   90.00
_cell.angle_beta   90.00
_cell.angle_gamma   90.00
#
_symmetry.space_group_name_H-M   'P 1'
#
loop_
_entity.id
_entity.type
_entity.pdbx_description
1 polymer ?
#
loop_
_entity_poly.entity_id
_entity_poly.type
_entity_poly.pdbx_seq_one_letter_code
_entity_poly.pdbx_strand_id
1 'polypeptide(L)'
;MLDLNSNQLSGPIPPRIVRATTYKHFVKSCHVLVGDGNNIRTLREVRVVFGLPAATSMECLEVLDEESHVLSFQIVGGEHRLTN
;
A
#
# COMPACT_ATOMS: atom_id res chain seq x y z
N MET A 1 15.67 6.96 -2.62
CA MET A 1 14.74 7.40 -1.55
C MET A 1 13.40 6.80 -1.90
N LEU A 2 12.82 5.90 -1.10
CA LEU A 2 11.53 5.31 -1.46
C LEU A 2 10.48 6.39 -1.33
N ASP A 3 9.99 6.82 -2.48
CA ASP A 3 8.96 7.83 -2.55
C ASP A 3 7.64 7.20 -2.13
N LEU A 4 7.33 7.30 -0.83
CA LEU A 4 6.06 6.85 -0.26
C LEU A 4 4.88 7.71 -0.77
N ASN A 5 5.12 8.79 -1.52
CA ASN A 5 4.05 9.59 -2.14
C ASN A 5 3.42 8.93 -3.36
N SER A 6 4.12 8.02 -4.04
CA SER A 6 3.57 7.33 -5.21
C SER A 6 3.44 5.84 -4.91
N ASN A 7 2.30 5.46 -4.34
CA ASN A 7 1.92 4.06 -4.16
C ASN A 7 1.32 3.46 -5.44
N GLN A 8 1.86 3.86 -6.59
CA GLN A 8 1.54 3.31 -7.90
C GLN A 8 2.53 2.18 -8.15
N LEU A 9 2.01 0.96 -8.32
CA LEU A 9 2.81 -0.16 -8.81
C LEU A 9 2.63 -0.21 -10.32
N SER A 10 3.72 -0.01 -11.08
CA SER A 10 3.75 -0.29 -12.51
C SER A 10 4.43 -1.64 -12.72
N GLY A 11 3.65 -2.64 -13.13
CA GLY A 11 4.13 -4.02 -13.29
C GLY A 11 3.04 -5.05 -13.02
N PRO A 12 3.32 -6.35 -13.25
CA PRO A 12 2.32 -7.40 -13.11
C PRO A 12 1.68 -7.36 -11.72
N ILE A 13 0.35 -7.24 -11.71
CA ILE A 13 -0.42 -7.12 -10.46
C ILE A 13 -0.20 -8.40 -9.65
N PRO A 14 0.34 -8.29 -8.42
CA PRO A 14 0.56 -9.46 -7.59
C PRO A 14 -0.81 -10.08 -7.25
N PRO A 15 -0.94 -11.43 -7.29
CA PRO A 15 -2.21 -12.12 -7.06
C PRO A 15 -2.76 -11.93 -5.63
N ARG A 16 -1.97 -11.33 -4.73
CA ARG A 16 -2.41 -10.89 -3.40
C ARG A 16 -1.86 -9.50 -3.11
N ILE A 17 -2.63 -8.48 -3.46
CA ILE A 17 -2.26 -7.07 -3.27
C ILE A 17 -2.13 -6.72 -1.77
N VAL A 18 -2.81 -7.47 -0.89
CA VAL A 18 -2.64 -7.47 0.58
C VAL A 18 -1.20 -7.65 1.03
N ARG A 19 -0.40 -8.38 0.26
CA ARG A 19 0.89 -8.85 0.73
C ARG A 19 1.98 -7.88 0.31
N ALA A 20 1.86 -6.63 0.78
CA ALA A 20 2.82 -5.56 0.52
C ALA A 20 4.26 -5.92 0.89
N THR A 21 4.46 -6.81 1.86
CA THR A 21 5.77 -7.38 2.20
C THR A 21 6.45 -8.12 1.04
N THR A 22 5.69 -8.62 0.06
CA THR A 22 6.21 -9.37 -1.09
C THR A 22 6.82 -8.47 -2.16
N TYR A 23 6.28 -7.25 -2.31
CA TYR A 23 6.65 -6.33 -3.39
C TYR A 23 7.20 -4.99 -2.89
N LYS A 24 7.17 -4.71 -1.58
CA LYS A 24 7.82 -3.56 -0.95
C LYS A 24 8.84 -4.03 0.08
N HIS A 25 10.11 -3.70 -0.14
CA HIS A 25 11.24 -4.11 0.72
C HIS A 25 11.19 -3.54 2.15
N PHE A 26 10.44 -2.46 2.38
CA PHE A 26 10.51 -1.66 3.61
C PHE A 26 9.33 -1.91 4.56
N VAL A 27 8.46 -2.87 4.22
CA VAL A 27 7.23 -3.20 4.97
C VAL A 27 7.51 -4.26 6.02
N LYS A 28 7.20 -3.96 7.29
CA LYS A 28 7.19 -4.89 8.42
C LYS A 28 6.04 -5.87 8.32
N SER A 29 4.85 -5.31 8.11
CA SER A 29 3.59 -6.01 8.18
C SER A 29 2.55 -5.27 7.37
N CYS A 30 1.62 -6.01 6.81
CA CYS A 30 0.47 -5.47 6.09
C CYS A 30 -0.77 -6.23 6.54
N HIS A 31 -1.84 -5.51 6.86
CA HIS A 31 -3.09 -6.08 7.34
C HIS A 31 -4.27 -5.50 6.56
N VAL A 32 -5.21 -6.33 6.13
CA VAL A 32 -6.47 -5.84 5.54
C VAL A 32 -7.39 -5.42 6.68
N LEU A 33 -7.85 -4.19 6.64
CA LEU A 33 -8.85 -3.66 7.58
C LEU A 33 -10.26 -3.85 7.02
N VAL A 34 -10.44 -3.63 5.71
CA VAL A 34 -11.74 -3.72 5.03
C VAL A 34 -11.55 -4.33 3.64
N GLY A 35 -12.49 -5.18 3.23
CA GLY A 35 -12.48 -5.84 1.92
C GLY A 35 -11.80 -7.21 1.94
N ASP A 36 -11.63 -7.77 0.75
CA ASP A 36 -11.05 -9.10 0.54
C ASP A 36 -9.56 -9.05 0.13
N GLY A 37 -9.03 -7.84 -0.07
CA GLY A 37 -7.61 -7.68 -0.39
C GLY A 37 -7.29 -7.60 -1.87
N ASN A 38 -8.28 -7.74 -2.75
CA ASN A 38 -8.08 -7.77 -4.20
C ASN A 38 -9.14 -7.00 -4.97
N ASN A 39 -10.00 -6.25 -4.29
CA ASN A 39 -11.03 -5.41 -4.93
C ASN A 39 -10.86 -3.93 -4.56
N ILE A 40 -11.32 -3.04 -5.44
CA ILE A 40 -11.38 -1.59 -5.18
C ILE A 40 -12.11 -1.35 -3.84
N ARG A 41 -11.70 -0.31 -3.11
CA ARG A 41 -12.10 0.00 -1.73
C ARG A 41 -11.60 -0.99 -0.67
N THR A 42 -10.69 -1.89 -1.02
CA THR A 42 -9.91 -2.61 -0.01
C THR A 42 -9.10 -1.60 0.79
N LEU A 43 -9.28 -1.60 2.11
CA LEU A 43 -8.50 -0.81 3.05
C LEU A 43 -7.46 -1.70 3.72
N ARG A 44 -6.21 -1.25 3.77
CA ARG A 44 -5.11 -1.95 4.44
C ARG A 44 -4.29 -1.03 5.33
N GLU A 45 -3.77 -1.57 6.42
CA GLU A 45 -2.74 -0.95 7.24
C GLU A 45 -1.38 -1.53 6.87
N VAL A 46 -0.44 -0.67 6.48
CA VAL A 46 0.94 -1.00 6.19
C VAL A 46 1.82 -0.42 7.29
N ARG A 47 2.67 -1.25 7.90
CA ARG A 47 3.70 -0.81 8.85
C ARG A 47 5.07 -0.93 8.21
N VAL A 48 5.91 0.08 8.35
CA VAL A 48 7.30 0.08 7.87
C VAL A 48 8.29 0.15 9.04
N VAL A 49 9.51 -0.39 8.88
CA VAL A 49 10.53 -0.44 9.97
C VAL A 49 11.77 0.40 9.69
N PHE A 50 11.85 1.11 8.56
CA PHE A 50 13.13 1.69 8.18
C PHE A 50 13.44 2.98 8.93
N GLY A 51 14.39 2.91 9.88
CA GLY A 51 15.19 4.03 10.40
C GLY A 51 14.44 5.19 11.09
N LEU A 52 13.11 5.13 11.13
CA LEU A 52 12.20 6.10 11.74
C LEU A 52 11.38 5.37 12.81
N PRO A 53 10.88 6.06 13.86
CA PRO A 53 9.91 5.48 14.78
C PRO A 53 8.79 4.83 13.96
N ALA A 54 8.39 3.61 14.33
CA ALA A 54 7.53 2.74 13.55
C ALA A 54 6.38 3.51 12.89
N ALA A 55 6.41 3.62 11.56
CA ALA A 55 5.42 4.41 10.84
C ALA A 55 4.33 3.51 10.26
N THR A 56 3.09 3.90 10.53
CA THR A 56 1.87 3.27 10.02
C THR A 56 1.29 4.07 8.84
N SER A 57 0.73 3.39 7.85
CA SER A 57 0.01 3.96 6.71
C SER A 57 -1.31 3.22 6.53
N MET A 58 -2.42 3.92 6.51
CA MET A 58 -3.73 3.37 6.11
C MET A 58 -3.95 3.70 4.65
N GLU A 59 -4.05 2.67 3.82
CA GLU A 59 -4.08 2.77 2.36
C GLU A 59 -5.36 2.13 1.82
N CYS A 60 -6.08 2.83 0.94
CA CYS A 60 -7.29 2.37 0.26
C CYS A 60 -7.00 2.11 -1.22
N LEU A 61 -7.39 0.95 -1.76
CA LEU A 61 -7.27 0.63 -3.18
C LEU A 61 -8.27 1.45 -3.99
N GLU A 62 -7.80 2.42 -4.77
CA GLU A 62 -8.64 3.27 -5.62
C GLU A 62 -8.71 2.78 -7.06
N VAL A 63 -7.60 2.25 -7.58
CA VAL A 63 -7.48 1.79 -8.96
C VAL A 63 -7.00 0.35 -8.96
N LEU A 64 -7.72 -0.51 -9.68
CA LEU A 64 -7.32 -1.87 -9.99
C LEU A 64 -7.68 -2.16 -11.46
N ASP A 65 -6.67 -2.16 -12.31
CA ASP A 65 -6.78 -2.47 -13.73
C ASP A 65 -5.82 -3.63 -14.06
N GLU A 66 -6.38 -4.82 -14.16
CA GLU A 66 -5.66 -6.06 -14.47
C GLU A 66 -5.08 -6.08 -15.88
N GLU A 67 -5.74 -5.43 -16.83
CA GLU A 67 -5.36 -5.40 -18.25
C GLU A 67 -4.19 -4.46 -18.48
N SER A 68 -4.27 -3.23 -17.93
CA SER A 68 -3.17 -2.26 -18.00
C SER A 68 -2.06 -2.53 -16.98
N HIS A 69 -2.24 -3.52 -16.10
CA HIS A 69 -1.35 -3.78 -14.96
C HIS A 69 -1.11 -2.55 -14.08
N VAL A 70 -2.17 -1.77 -13.85
CA VAL A 70 -2.14 -0.55 -13.05
C VAL A 70 -2.90 -0.80 -11.75
N LEU A 71 -2.24 -0.52 -10.64
CA LEU A 71 -2.91 -0.42 -9.34
C LEU A 71 -2.47 0.85 -8.62
N SER A 72 -3.40 1.47 -7.90
CA SER A 72 -3.12 2.68 -7.13
C SER A 72 -3.80 2.65 -5.77
N PHE A 73 -3.05 3.06 -4.76
CA PHE A 73 -3.52 3.15 -3.38
C PHE A 73 -3.47 4.59 -2.91
N GLN A 74 -4.58 5.05 -2.34
CA GLN A 74 -4.66 6.34 -1.67
C GLN A 74 -4.36 6.18 -0.19
N ILE A 75 -3.49 7.04 0.35
CA ILE A 75 -3.26 7.11 1.80
C ILE A 75 -4.42 7.87 2.42
N VAL A 76 -5.22 7.19 3.24
CA VAL A 76 -6.38 7.77 3.94
C VAL A 76 -6.06 8.14 5.39
N GLY A 77 -4.89 7.74 5.90
CA GLY A 77 -4.46 8.04 7.26
C GLY A 77 -3.14 7.36 7.63
N GLY A 78 -2.77 7.45 8.91
CA GLY A 78 -1.52 6.91 9.46
C GLY A 78 -0.53 8.01 9.88
N GLU A 79 0.58 7.58 10.45
CA GLU A 79 1.66 8.46 10.94
C GLU A 79 2.47 9.09 9.80
N HIS A 80 2.38 8.54 8.58
CA HIS A 80 2.93 9.14 7.36
C HIS A 80 2.12 10.33 6.83
N ARG A 81 1.46 11.14 7.68
CA ARG A 81 1.00 12.46 7.21
C ARG A 81 2.26 13.27 6.87
N LEU A 82 2.73 13.12 5.64
CA LEU A 82 3.66 14.00 4.97
C LEU A 82 3.02 15.37 5.05
N THR A 83 3.43 16.13 6.05
CA THR A 83 3.23 17.56 6.13
C THR A 83 3.95 18.10 4.88
N ASN A 84 3.16 18.49 3.88
CA ASN A 84 3.63 19.24 2.73
C ASN A 84 4.20 20.58 3.20
#